data_AF-A0A0B1P3Q5-F1
#
_entry.id   AF-A0A0B1P3Q5-F1
#
_cell.length_a   1.000
_cell.length_b   1.000
_cell.length_c   1.000
_cell.angle_alpha   90.00
_cell.angle_beta   90.00
_cell.angle_gamma   90.00
#
_symmetry.space_group_name_H-M   'P 1'
#
loop_
_entity.id
_entity.type
_entity.pdbx_description
1 polymer ?
#
loop_
_entity_poly.entity_id
_entity_poly.type
_entity_poly.pdbx_seq_one_letter_code
_entity_poly.pdbx_strand_id
1 'polypeptide(L)'
;MINRAIFRTSLRVTSRTSMKPLFRVYSTEIADQKTEEESTTSSTPTGPPLLIKIRDDLKTALQNKDTPRSTVIRSLIDASNARPVKTNIQLLAIINRALKDSTVATEHYKIAEREDLVNKQELQTQILQEYSAMVETLDEETIKKVLEGIVNDLKEKKEAIKFGYVLHKALSSPDLPSDKVTRGEVVKNLQKILPYK
;
A
#
# COMPACT_ATOMS: atom_id res chain seq x y z
N MET A 1 -27.60 -47.82 -5.82
CA MET A 1 -27.70 -48.33 -7.21
C MET A 1 -28.03 -47.12 -8.09
N ILE A 2 -27.03 -46.37 -8.57
CA ILE A 2 -26.34 -46.51 -9.87
C ILE A 2 -27.35 -46.55 -11.04
N ASN A 3 -27.53 -45.40 -11.70
CA ASN A 3 -28.01 -45.35 -13.08
C ASN A 3 -26.93 -44.72 -13.96
N ARG A 4 -26.26 -45.60 -14.71
CA ARG A 4 -25.30 -45.30 -15.78
C ARG A 4 -26.08 -45.17 -17.08
N ALA A 5 -25.95 -44.04 -17.78
CA ALA A 5 -26.27 -43.91 -19.20
C ALA A 5 -25.00 -43.35 -19.87
N ILE A 6 -24.13 -44.24 -20.37
CA ILE A 6 -24.04 -44.71 -21.77
C ILE A 6 -23.54 -43.60 -22.70
N PHE A 7 -22.27 -43.82 -23.07
CA PHE A 7 -21.48 -43.15 -24.08
C PHE A 7 -22.22 -43.03 -25.42
N ARG A 8 -22.19 -41.84 -26.02
CA ARG A 8 -22.23 -41.69 -27.47
C ARG A 8 -20.96 -40.97 -27.93
N THR A 9 -20.18 -41.75 -28.64
CA THR A 9 -19.06 -41.41 -29.50
C THR A 9 -19.45 -40.40 -30.58
N SER A 10 -18.62 -39.38 -30.80
CA SER A 10 -18.43 -38.83 -32.13
C SER A 10 -16.97 -38.39 -32.29
N LEU A 11 -16.29 -39.04 -33.24
CA LEU A 11 -14.92 -38.83 -33.64
C LEU A 11 -14.78 -37.63 -34.58
N ARG A 12 -13.62 -36.96 -34.46
CA ARG A 12 -12.79 -36.29 -35.49
C ARG A 12 -13.46 -35.34 -36.48
N VAL A 13 -13.03 -34.07 -36.44
CA VAL A 13 -12.55 -33.36 -37.63
C VAL A 13 -11.27 -32.61 -37.28
N THR A 14 -10.15 -33.11 -37.79
CA THR A 14 -8.89 -32.38 -37.92
C THR A 14 -8.93 -31.59 -39.23
N SER A 15 -8.82 -30.26 -39.18
CA SER A 15 -8.40 -29.47 -40.34
C SER A 15 -6.99 -28.94 -40.08
N ARG A 16 -6.05 -29.64 -40.71
CA ARG A 16 -4.66 -29.22 -40.92
C ARG A 16 -4.64 -28.28 -42.15
N THR A 17 -3.56 -27.51 -42.24
CA THR A 17 -3.01 -26.82 -43.43
C THR A 17 -3.69 -25.55 -43.94
N SER A 18 -3.02 -24.41 -43.70
CA SER A 18 -2.36 -23.67 -44.79
C SER A 18 -1.25 -22.77 -44.23
N MET A 19 -0.06 -23.34 -44.09
CA MET A 19 1.19 -22.56 -44.08
C MET A 19 1.37 -21.93 -45.46
N LYS A 20 1.50 -20.60 -45.53
CA LYS A 20 2.14 -19.92 -46.66
C LYS A 20 3.44 -19.32 -46.15
N PRO A 21 4.61 -19.88 -46.51
CA PRO A 21 5.86 -19.14 -46.47
C PRO A 21 6.03 -18.45 -47.82
N LEU A 22 6.31 -17.16 -47.81
CA LEU A 22 7.00 -16.50 -48.92
C LEU A 22 7.80 -15.35 -48.33
N PHE A 23 9.07 -15.66 -48.12
CA PHE A 23 10.20 -14.75 -48.11
C PHE A 23 9.88 -13.38 -48.76
N ARG A 24 10.02 -12.30 -47.99
CA ARG A 24 10.42 -11.02 -48.56
C ARG A 24 11.74 -10.62 -47.92
N VAL A 25 12.79 -10.85 -48.70
CA VAL A 25 14.19 -10.52 -48.40
C VAL A 25 14.38 -9.00 -48.41
N TYR A 26 15.22 -8.56 -47.47
CA TYR A 26 15.90 -7.28 -47.30
C TYR A 26 15.97 -6.33 -48.50
N SER A 27 15.70 -5.03 -48.25
CA SER A 27 16.68 -3.98 -48.55
C SER A 27 16.37 -2.69 -47.77
N THR A 28 17.39 -2.25 -47.03
CA THR A 28 17.74 -0.90 -46.56
C THR A 28 16.76 0.25 -46.80
N GLU A 29 16.29 0.87 -45.71
CA GLU A 29 16.46 2.32 -45.50
C GLU A 29 16.64 2.60 -44.01
N ILE A 30 17.76 3.23 -43.68
CA ILE A 30 18.06 3.83 -42.39
C ILE A 30 17.24 5.12 -42.33
N ALA A 31 16.23 5.15 -41.47
CA ALA A 31 15.59 6.37 -41.02
C ALA A 31 15.56 6.33 -39.50
N ASP A 32 16.52 7.05 -38.91
CA ASP A 32 16.55 7.43 -37.51
C ASP A 32 15.19 8.01 -37.10
N GLN A 33 14.43 7.25 -36.31
CA GLN A 33 13.38 7.80 -35.46
C GLN A 33 13.74 7.47 -34.03
N LYS A 34 14.64 8.31 -33.51
CA LYS A 34 14.84 8.61 -32.10
C LYS A 34 13.47 8.89 -31.49
N THR A 35 12.85 7.85 -30.96
CA THR A 35 11.66 7.98 -30.12
C THR A 35 12.20 8.34 -28.74
N GLU A 36 12.33 9.64 -28.51
CA GLU A 36 12.53 10.20 -27.18
C GLU A 36 11.26 9.91 -26.39
N GLU A 37 11.30 8.89 -25.53
CA GLU A 37 10.31 8.75 -24.47
C GLU A 37 10.55 9.89 -23.46
N GLU A 38 9.99 11.06 -23.76
CA GLU A 38 9.73 12.11 -22.79
C GLU A 38 8.74 11.59 -21.74
N SER A 39 9.26 10.94 -20.70
CA SER A 39 8.57 10.79 -19.43
C SER A 39 9.02 11.87 -18.46
N THR A 40 8.80 13.13 -18.82
CA THR A 40 8.88 14.26 -17.89
C THR A 40 7.47 14.65 -17.48
N THR A 41 6.82 13.79 -16.69
CA THR A 41 5.70 14.24 -15.88
C THR A 41 6.24 15.15 -14.79
N SER A 42 6.46 16.42 -15.12
CA SER A 42 6.60 17.50 -14.15
C SER A 42 5.23 17.75 -13.51
N SER A 43 4.75 16.78 -12.73
CA SER A 43 3.63 17.04 -11.83
C SER A 43 4.18 17.91 -10.71
N THR A 44 3.65 19.11 -10.58
CA THR A 44 3.72 19.89 -9.34
C THR A 44 3.46 18.95 -8.16
N PRO A 45 4.26 19.00 -7.07
CA PRO A 45 4.13 18.05 -5.97
C PRO A 45 2.86 18.37 -5.17
N THR A 46 1.70 17.98 -5.70
CA THR A 46 0.46 17.88 -4.92
C THR A 46 0.57 16.61 -4.09
N GLY A 47 0.59 16.78 -2.77
CA GLY A 47 0.63 15.68 -1.82
C GLY A 47 0.90 16.15 -0.40
N PRO A 48 0.66 15.30 0.60
CA PRO A 48 1.04 15.54 1.98
C PRO A 48 2.54 15.92 2.10
N PRO A 49 2.92 16.75 3.10
CA PRO A 49 4.28 17.31 3.20
C PRO A 49 5.38 16.23 3.28
N LEU A 50 5.08 15.04 3.82
CA LEU A 50 6.01 13.92 3.84
C LEU A 50 6.24 13.32 2.45
N LEU A 51 5.22 13.25 1.59
CA LEU A 51 5.40 12.76 0.21
C LEU A 51 6.29 13.68 -0.61
N ILE A 52 6.25 14.99 -0.36
CA ILE A 52 7.14 15.95 -1.03
C ILE A 52 8.59 15.63 -0.65
N LYS A 53 8.88 15.45 0.65
CA LYS A 53 10.20 15.04 1.13
C LYS A 53 10.67 13.72 0.51
N ILE A 54 9.81 12.71 0.44
CA ILE A 54 10.14 11.41 -0.18
C ILE A 54 10.49 11.57 -1.67
N ARG A 55 9.81 12.47 -2.39
CA ARG A 55 10.14 12.77 -3.80
C ARG A 55 11.47 13.51 -3.95
N ASP A 56 11.83 14.36 -3.01
CA ASP A 56 13.14 15.02 -2.99
C ASP A 56 14.26 14.02 -2.63
N ASP A 57 14.01 13.15 -1.66
CA ASP A 57 14.92 12.05 -1.29
C ASP A 57 15.14 11.05 -2.42
N LEU A 58 14.16 10.85 -3.31
CA LEU A 58 14.37 10.05 -4.52
C LEU A 58 15.51 10.64 -5.36
N LYS A 59 15.53 11.98 -5.53
CA LYS A 59 16.55 12.65 -6.34
C LYS A 59 17.91 12.53 -5.68
N THR A 60 18.00 12.72 -4.37
CA THR A 60 19.26 12.58 -3.63
C THR A 60 19.77 11.14 -3.65
N ALA A 61 18.90 10.14 -3.47
CA ALA A 61 19.26 8.72 -3.57
C ALA A 61 19.79 8.36 -4.96
N LEU A 62 19.21 8.94 -6.03
CA LEU A 62 19.70 8.74 -7.39
C LEU A 62 21.08 9.36 -7.62
N GLN A 63 21.32 10.57 -7.10
CA GLN A 63 22.62 11.24 -7.21
C GLN A 63 23.72 10.48 -6.46
N ASN A 64 23.40 10.00 -5.25
CA ASN A 64 24.32 9.25 -4.40
C ASN A 64 24.49 7.78 -4.83
N LYS A 65 23.77 7.34 -5.87
CA LYS A 65 23.74 5.94 -6.34
C LYS A 65 23.33 4.94 -5.25
N ASP A 66 22.47 5.36 -4.34
CA ASP A 66 21.89 4.51 -3.29
C ASP A 66 20.74 3.68 -3.89
N THR A 67 21.10 2.50 -4.39
CA THR A 67 20.17 1.56 -5.01
C THR A 67 19.10 1.00 -4.05
N PRO A 68 19.40 0.58 -2.79
CA PRO A 68 18.35 0.11 -1.89
C PRO A 68 17.36 1.23 -1.54
N ARG A 69 17.83 2.43 -1.19
CA ARG A 69 16.95 3.55 -0.84
C ARG A 69 16.09 4.00 -2.00
N SER A 70 16.66 4.13 -3.20
CA SER A 70 15.90 4.53 -4.39
C SER A 70 14.82 3.50 -4.79
N THR A 71 15.05 2.21 -4.53
CA THR A 71 14.06 1.16 -4.82
C THR A 71 12.86 1.25 -3.88
N VAL A 72 13.11 1.42 -2.57
CA VAL A 72 12.07 1.58 -1.55
C VAL A 72 11.24 2.83 -1.81
N ILE A 73 11.92 3.97 -2.06
CA ILE A 73 11.26 5.25 -2.30
C ILE A 73 10.35 5.19 -3.53
N ARG A 74 10.81 4.59 -4.65
CA ARG A 74 9.98 4.39 -5.83
C ARG A 74 8.74 3.56 -5.52
N SER A 75 8.90 2.44 -4.81
CA SER A 75 7.78 1.59 -4.41
C SER A 75 6.74 2.33 -3.56
N LEU A 76 7.17 3.24 -2.66
CA LEU A 76 6.26 4.07 -1.88
C LEU A 76 5.52 5.09 -2.74
N ILE A 77 6.21 5.72 -3.69
CA ILE A 77 5.60 6.66 -4.65
C ILE A 77 4.56 5.93 -5.50
N ASP A 78 4.89 4.77 -6.05
CA ASP A 78 3.97 3.96 -6.86
C ASP A 78 2.75 3.52 -6.06
N ALA A 79 2.94 3.07 -4.82
CA ALA A 79 1.85 2.73 -3.92
C ALA A 79 0.95 3.93 -3.61
N SER A 80 1.53 5.13 -3.48
CA SER A 80 0.78 6.37 -3.25
C SER A 80 0.01 6.85 -4.50
N ASN A 81 0.53 6.57 -5.70
CA ASN A 81 -0.14 6.86 -6.95
C ASN A 81 -1.31 5.90 -7.20
N ALA A 82 -1.14 4.62 -6.84
CA ALA A 82 -2.19 3.61 -6.93
C ALA A 82 -3.38 3.88 -5.98
N ARG A 83 -3.11 4.51 -4.82
CA ARG A 83 -4.13 4.92 -3.85
C ARG A 83 -3.86 6.37 -3.43
N PRO A 84 -4.53 7.36 -4.06
CA PRO A 84 -4.26 8.77 -3.80
C PRO A 84 -4.33 9.11 -2.31
N VAL A 85 -3.18 9.42 -1.72
CA VAL A 85 -3.07 9.79 -0.30
C VAL A 85 -3.25 11.29 -0.12
N LYS A 86 -4.08 11.66 0.85
CA LYS A 86 -4.33 13.06 1.22
C LYS A 86 -3.59 13.48 2.48
N THR A 87 -3.33 12.53 3.39
CA THR A 87 -2.78 12.79 4.72
C THR A 87 -1.53 11.96 4.98
N ASN A 88 -0.65 12.43 5.87
CA ASN A 88 0.57 11.70 6.26
C ASN A 88 0.26 10.32 6.86
N ILE A 89 -0.90 10.17 7.51
CA ILE A 89 -1.32 8.89 8.09
C ILE A 89 -1.69 7.84 7.06
N GLN A 90 -2.29 8.25 5.95
CA GLN A 90 -2.56 7.32 4.86
C GLN A 90 -1.25 6.81 4.26
N LEU A 91 -0.23 7.67 4.19
CA LEU A 91 1.12 7.27 3.81
C LEU A 91 1.76 6.34 4.87
N LEU A 92 1.62 6.63 6.16
CA LEU A 92 2.07 5.74 7.24
C LEU A 92 1.43 4.35 7.14
N ALA A 93 0.15 4.27 6.78
CA ALA A 93 -0.53 2.99 6.57
C ALA A 93 0.09 2.17 5.42
N ILE A 94 0.53 2.83 4.34
CA ILE A 94 1.26 2.20 3.23
C ILE A 94 2.63 1.69 3.71
N ILE A 95 3.37 2.52 4.46
CA ILE A 95 4.68 2.16 5.03
C ILE A 95 4.55 0.95 5.97
N ASN A 96 3.57 0.97 6.88
CA ASN A 96 3.31 -0.13 7.80
C ASN A 96 2.93 -1.43 7.10
N ARG A 97 2.22 -1.34 5.96
CA ARG A 97 1.95 -2.51 5.13
C ARG A 97 3.23 -3.04 4.50
N ALA A 98 4.04 -2.17 3.90
CA ALA A 98 5.32 -2.56 3.31
C ALA A 98 6.28 -3.18 4.34
N LEU A 99 6.28 -2.67 5.59
CA LEU A 99 7.03 -3.25 6.71
C LEU A 99 6.57 -4.68 7.01
N LYS A 100 5.26 -4.91 7.11
CA LYS A 100 4.72 -6.27 7.34
C LYS A 100 5.04 -7.23 6.20
N ASP A 101 4.89 -6.77 4.96
CA ASP A 101 5.23 -7.57 3.79
C ASP A 101 6.74 -7.91 3.79
N SER A 102 7.57 -6.96 4.21
CA SER A 102 9.02 -7.14 4.39
C SER A 102 9.35 -8.15 5.48
N THR A 103 8.72 -8.09 6.65
CA THR A 103 8.98 -9.03 7.75
C THR A 103 8.59 -10.45 7.35
N VAL A 104 7.44 -10.62 6.71
CA VAL A 104 6.98 -11.93 6.21
C VAL A 104 7.95 -12.48 5.16
N ALA A 105 8.40 -11.64 4.22
CA ALA A 105 9.39 -12.04 3.23
C ALA A 105 10.73 -12.46 3.88
N THR A 106 11.20 -11.71 4.88
CA THR A 106 12.41 -12.04 5.64
C THR A 106 12.29 -13.41 6.31
N GLU A 107 11.15 -13.71 6.93
CA GLU A 107 10.90 -15.02 7.56
C GLU A 107 10.96 -16.15 6.54
N HIS A 108 10.33 -15.98 5.37
CA HIS A 108 10.40 -16.97 4.29
C HIS A 108 11.82 -17.18 3.74
N TYR A 109 12.61 -16.11 3.62
CA TYR A 109 14.01 -16.22 3.17
C TYR A 109 14.92 -16.87 4.22
N LYS A 110 14.66 -16.64 5.51
CA LYS A 110 15.35 -17.32 6.63
C LYS A 110 15.07 -18.82 6.59
N ILE A 111 13.81 -19.22 6.38
CA ILE A 111 13.44 -20.64 6.23
C ILE A 111 14.11 -21.28 5.01
N ALA A 112 14.28 -20.51 3.92
CA ALA A 112 14.92 -20.97 2.69
C ALA A 112 16.46 -20.87 2.69
N GLU A 113 17.07 -20.53 3.83
CA GLU A 113 18.54 -20.38 4.00
C GLU A 113 19.19 -19.42 2.99
N ARG A 114 18.44 -18.41 2.50
CA ARG A 114 18.95 -17.39 1.56
C ARG A 114 19.34 -16.10 2.28
N GLU A 115 20.50 -16.10 2.93
CA GLU A 115 21.00 -14.95 3.70
C GLU A 115 21.17 -13.67 2.86
N ASP A 116 21.55 -13.79 1.58
CA ASP A 116 21.68 -12.64 0.67
C ASP A 116 20.36 -11.85 0.52
N LEU A 117 19.23 -12.56 0.51
CA LEU A 117 17.91 -11.94 0.39
C LEU A 117 17.44 -11.38 1.72
N VAL A 118 17.79 -12.04 2.83
CA VAL A 118 17.53 -11.55 4.19
C VAL A 118 18.20 -10.20 4.39
N ASN A 119 19.50 -10.08 4.07
CA ASN A 119 20.24 -8.82 4.20
C ASN A 119 19.61 -7.68 3.39
N LYS A 120 19.15 -7.97 2.16
CA LYS A 120 18.44 -6.97 1.33
C LYS A 120 17.12 -6.53 1.95
N GLN A 121 16.35 -7.48 2.50
CA GLN A 121 15.06 -7.19 3.12
C GLN A 121 15.21 -6.42 4.44
N GLU A 122 16.26 -6.72 5.22
CA GLU A 122 16.58 -6.01 6.45
C GLU A 122 16.98 -4.56 6.18
N LEU A 123 17.81 -4.30 5.14
CA LEU A 123 18.11 -2.93 4.68
C LEU A 123 16.83 -2.18 4.26
N GLN A 124 15.95 -2.82 3.49
CA GLN A 124 14.66 -2.22 3.12
C GLN A 124 13.80 -1.88 4.35
N THR A 125 13.79 -2.78 5.34
CA THR A 125 13.03 -2.60 6.58
C THR A 125 13.57 -1.40 7.38
N GLN A 126 14.89 -1.25 7.49
CA GLN A 126 15.52 -0.11 8.18
C GLN A 126 15.12 1.23 7.53
N ILE A 127 15.16 1.31 6.20
CA ILE A 127 14.79 2.53 5.47
C ILE A 127 13.30 2.85 5.67
N LEU A 128 12.42 1.85 5.62
CA LEU A 128 11.00 2.03 5.90
C LEU A 128 10.74 2.49 7.34
N GLN A 129 11.51 1.99 8.31
CA GLN A 129 11.43 2.42 9.71
C GLN A 129 11.83 3.88 9.88
N GLU A 130 12.90 4.34 9.21
CA GLU A 130 13.33 5.75 9.21
C GLU A 130 12.18 6.67 8.78
N TYR A 131 11.51 6.34 7.67
CA TYR A 131 10.36 7.12 7.19
C TYR A 131 9.13 7.01 8.09
N SER A 132 8.90 5.86 8.72
CA SER A 132 7.78 5.69 9.66
C SER A 132 7.93 6.56 10.91
N ALA A 133 9.16 6.72 11.41
CA ALA A 133 9.47 7.50 12.60
C ALA A 133 9.27 9.01 12.41
N MET A 134 9.26 9.49 11.16
CA MET A 134 9.01 10.90 10.84
C MET A 134 7.54 11.29 11.00
N VAL A 135 6.62 10.33 11.13
CA VAL A 135 5.18 10.60 11.27
C VAL A 135 4.81 10.69 12.74
N GLU A 136 4.46 11.90 13.19
CA GLU A 136 3.90 12.11 14.52
C GLU A 136 2.49 11.50 14.60
N THR A 137 2.30 10.52 15.47
CA THR A 137 1.00 9.90 15.79
C THR A 137 0.58 10.29 17.21
N LEU A 138 -0.73 10.40 17.46
CA LEU A 138 -1.21 10.63 18.82
C LEU A 138 -1.07 9.37 19.67
N ASP A 139 -0.73 9.58 20.94
CA ASP A 139 -0.61 8.49 21.90
C ASP A 139 -1.97 7.82 22.20
N GLU A 140 -1.92 6.51 22.48
CA GLU A 140 -3.11 5.71 22.76
C GLU A 140 -3.89 6.22 23.98
N GLU A 141 -3.21 6.76 24.99
CA GLU A 141 -3.86 7.28 26.19
C GLU A 141 -4.70 8.52 25.90
N THR A 142 -4.21 9.38 25.01
CA THR A 142 -4.92 10.60 24.61
C THR A 142 -6.20 10.24 23.88
N ILE A 143 -6.13 9.25 22.97
CA ILE A 143 -7.30 8.76 22.23
C ILE A 143 -8.35 8.18 23.21
N LYS A 144 -7.92 7.40 24.21
CA LYS A 144 -8.82 6.84 25.22
C LYS A 144 -9.53 7.93 26.04
N LYS A 145 -8.80 8.94 26.52
CA LYS A 145 -9.36 10.05 27.30
C LYS A 145 -10.45 10.80 26.52
N VAL A 146 -10.22 11.07 25.24
CA VAL A 146 -11.22 11.72 24.37
C VAL A 146 -12.46 10.83 24.20
N LEU A 147 -12.26 9.53 23.95
CA LEU A 147 -13.37 8.59 23.80
C LEU A 147 -14.20 8.45 25.08
N GLU A 148 -13.56 8.39 26.24
CA GLU A 148 -14.24 8.35 27.54
C GLU A 148 -15.06 9.62 27.80
N GLY A 149 -14.50 10.79 27.48
CA GLY A 149 -15.22 12.07 27.53
C GLY A 149 -16.49 12.05 26.68
N ILE A 150 -16.38 11.62 25.42
CA ILE A 150 -17.53 11.53 24.50
C ILE A 150 -18.58 10.55 25.04
N VAL A 151 -18.17 9.40 25.59
CA VAL A 151 -19.10 8.42 26.16
C VAL A 151 -19.82 8.99 27.39
N ASN A 152 -19.13 9.75 28.23
CA ASN A 152 -19.72 10.39 29.40
C ASN A 152 -20.73 11.47 29.00
N ASP A 153 -20.41 12.32 28.03
CA ASP A 153 -21.34 13.33 27.47
C ASP A 153 -22.62 12.69 26.93
N LEU A 154 -22.50 11.51 26.29
CA LEU A 154 -23.64 10.78 25.74
C LEU A 154 -24.51 10.15 26.82
N LYS A 155 -23.90 9.68 27.92
CA LYS A 155 -24.62 9.21 29.11
C LYS A 155 -25.42 10.34 29.76
N GLU A 156 -24.81 11.51 29.92
CA GLU A 156 -25.47 12.70 30.49
C GLU A 156 -26.66 13.14 29.64
N LYS A 157 -26.52 13.10 28.32
CA LYS A 157 -27.59 13.46 27.37
C LYS A 157 -28.67 12.38 27.19
N LYS A 158 -28.52 11.21 27.86
CA LYS A 158 -29.41 10.03 27.72
C LYS A 158 -29.63 9.59 26.26
N GLU A 159 -28.62 9.79 25.41
CA GLU A 159 -28.66 9.37 24.01
C GLU A 159 -28.26 7.89 23.84
N ALA A 160 -28.58 7.30 22.68
CA ALA A 160 -28.27 5.91 22.40
C ALA A 160 -26.76 5.69 22.29
N ILE A 161 -26.19 4.95 23.26
CA ILE A 161 -24.78 4.51 23.26
C ILE A 161 -24.62 3.34 22.29
N LYS A 162 -24.72 3.63 21.00
CA LYS A 162 -24.40 2.69 19.92
C LYS A 162 -22.96 2.90 19.52
N PHE A 163 -22.21 1.81 19.35
CA PHE A 163 -20.80 1.84 18.94
C PHE A 163 -20.57 2.76 17.72
N GLY A 164 -21.40 2.61 16.68
CA GLY A 164 -21.29 3.41 15.46
C GLY A 164 -21.55 4.91 15.67
N TYR A 165 -22.42 5.27 16.63
CA TYR A 165 -22.71 6.66 16.94
C TYR A 165 -21.56 7.33 17.69
N VAL A 166 -20.98 6.64 18.67
CA VAL A 166 -19.77 7.10 19.38
C VAL A 166 -18.61 7.26 18.41
N LEU A 167 -18.41 6.29 17.51
CA LEU A 167 -17.37 6.35 16.50
C LEU A 167 -17.54 7.54 15.55
N HIS A 168 -18.75 7.79 15.05
CA HIS A 168 -19.00 8.94 14.18
C HIS A 168 -18.69 10.25 14.90
N LYS A 169 -19.15 10.40 16.14
CA LYS A 169 -18.91 11.59 16.95
C LYS A 169 -17.43 11.80 17.27
N ALA A 170 -16.69 10.72 17.56
CA ALA A 170 -15.25 10.76 17.79
C ALA A 170 -14.43 11.11 16.52
N LEU A 171 -14.88 10.68 15.34
CA LEU A 171 -14.22 11.06 14.09
C LEU A 171 -14.59 12.47 13.62
N SER A 172 -15.70 13.03 14.10
CA SER A 172 -16.13 14.40 13.84
C SER A 172 -15.63 15.41 14.87
N SER A 173 -15.12 14.97 16.02
CA SER A 173 -14.59 15.86 17.06
C SER A 173 -13.26 16.48 16.64
N PRO A 174 -13.03 17.78 16.93
CA PRO A 174 -11.79 18.47 16.59
C PRO A 174 -10.56 17.93 17.33
N ASP A 175 -10.79 17.27 18.47
CA ASP A 175 -9.74 16.72 19.34
C ASP A 175 -9.03 15.49 18.75
N LEU A 176 -9.61 14.88 17.71
CA LEU A 176 -9.03 13.74 16.98
C LEU A 176 -8.85 14.12 15.50
N PRO A 177 -7.80 14.89 15.16
CA PRO A 177 -7.55 15.25 13.78
C PRO A 177 -7.26 14.00 12.93
N SER A 178 -7.91 13.91 11.76
CA SER A 178 -7.71 12.83 10.79
C SER A 178 -6.28 12.69 10.28
N ASP A 179 -5.47 13.72 10.51
CA ASP A 179 -4.08 13.81 10.10
C ASP A 179 -3.13 13.18 11.12
N LYS A 180 -3.58 12.95 12.37
CA LYS A 180 -2.77 12.37 13.46
C LYS A 180 -3.33 11.08 14.09
N VAL A 181 -4.54 10.64 13.71
CA VAL A 181 -5.12 9.37 14.18
C VAL A 181 -5.64 8.50 13.04
N THR A 182 -5.39 7.18 13.12
CA THR A 182 -6.02 6.22 12.21
C THR A 182 -7.40 5.81 12.71
N ARG A 183 -8.36 5.62 11.78
CA ARG A 183 -9.69 5.06 12.11
C ARG A 183 -9.58 3.69 12.81
N GLY A 184 -8.58 2.89 12.47
CA GLY A 184 -8.34 1.58 13.07
C GLY A 184 -7.99 1.65 14.55
N GLU A 185 -7.14 2.60 14.96
CA GLU A 185 -6.78 2.81 16.37
C GLU A 185 -7.97 3.28 17.19
N VAL A 186 -8.79 4.19 16.67
CA VAL A 186 -10.01 4.64 17.33
C VAL A 186 -10.96 3.47 17.56
N VAL A 187 -11.18 2.64 16.54
CA VAL A 187 -12.05 1.45 16.64
C VAL A 187 -11.51 0.45 17.67
N LYS A 188 -10.20 0.17 17.66
CA LYS A 188 -9.56 -0.73 18.64
C LYS A 188 -9.73 -0.21 20.07
N ASN A 189 -9.49 1.08 20.30
CA ASN A 189 -9.65 1.67 21.63
C ASN A 189 -11.11 1.74 22.06
N LEU A 190 -12.03 2.06 21.14
CA LEU A 190 -13.46 2.05 21.41
C LEU A 190 -13.97 0.64 21.75
N GLN A 191 -13.46 -0.40 21.08
CA GLN A 191 -13.81 -1.80 21.38
C GLN A 191 -13.34 -2.22 22.78
N LYS A 192 -12.22 -1.69 23.28
CA LYS A 192 -11.77 -1.92 24.67
C LYS A 192 -12.73 -1.29 25.69
N ILE A 193 -13.34 -0.15 25.36
CA ILE A 193 -14.27 0.58 26.25
C ILE A 193 -15.69 0.00 26.15
N LEU A 194 -16.15 -0.28 24.93
CA LEU A 194 -17.47 -0.82 24.63
C LEU A 194 -17.32 -2.09 23.77
N PRO A 195 -17.20 -3.28 24.38
CA PRO A 195 -17.17 -4.52 23.63
C PRO A 195 -18.49 -4.71 22.87
N TYR A 196 -18.40 -5.21 21.64
CA TYR A 196 -19.59 -5.68 20.90
C TYR A 196 -20.24 -6.81 21.69
N LYS A 197 -21.52 -6.64 22.04
CA LYS A 197 -22.39 -7.74 22.45
C LYS A 197 -22.96 -8.44 21.23
#